data_AF-A0A433NK88-F1
#
_entry.id   AF-A0A433NK88-F1
#
_cell.length_a   1.000
_cell.length_b   1.000
_cell.length_c   1.000
_cell.angle_alpha   90.00
_cell.angle_beta   90.00
_cell.angle_gamma   90.00
#
_symmetry.space_group_name_H-M   'P 1'
#
loop_
_entity.id
_entity.type
_entity.pdbx_description
1 polymer ?
#
loop_
_entity_poly.entity_id
_entity_poly.type
_entity_poly.pdbx_seq_one_letter_code
_entity_poly.pdbx_strand_id
1 'polypeptide(L)'
;MIIVSDTSPINNLAAINHLHLLHQLYGTVLIPEAVYQELTDPNFPVAGATEVQTFDWIQTRAVSDRTLVEALSNELDIGEAEAIVLAVEIKAEVG
;
A
#
# COMPACT_ATOMS: atom_id res chain seq x y z
N MET A 1 14.89 3.33 5.01
CA MET A 1 13.92 2.52 5.77
C MET A 1 12.92 2.01 4.75
N ILE A 2 12.54 0.73 4.76
CA ILE A 2 11.53 0.21 3.83
C ILE A 2 10.19 0.32 4.55
N ILE A 3 9.22 0.99 3.94
CA ILE A 3 7.85 1.12 4.45
C ILE A 3 6.91 0.35 3.51
N VAL A 4 5.96 -0.37 4.10
CA VAL A 4 4.78 -0.88 3.41
C VAL A 4 3.61 0.03 3.77
N SER A 5 3.03 0.69 2.78
CA SER A 5 1.89 1.60 2.99
C SER A 5 0.59 0.90 2.66
N ASP A 6 -0.42 1.15 3.49
CA ASP A 6 -1.81 0.86 3.18
C ASP A 6 -2.42 1.92 2.22
N THR A 7 -3.67 1.71 1.80
CA THR A 7 -4.49 2.63 0.99
C THR A 7 -4.62 4.00 1.65
N SER A 8 -4.90 4.04 2.96
CA SER A 8 -5.29 5.27 3.66
C SER A 8 -4.23 6.39 3.62
N PRO A 9 -2.94 6.16 3.93
CA PRO A 9 -1.91 7.18 3.81
C PRO A 9 -1.75 7.73 2.39
N ILE A 10 -1.85 6.87 1.37
CA ILE A 10 -1.69 7.25 -0.03
C ILE A 10 -2.86 8.13 -0.47
N ASN A 11 -4.09 7.66 -0.25
CA ASN A 11 -5.30 8.39 -0.64
C ASN A 11 -5.35 9.76 0.05
N ASN A 12 -5.13 9.80 1.37
CA ASN A 12 -5.22 11.05 2.14
C ASN A 12 -4.17 12.08 1.70
N LEU A 13 -2.92 11.66 1.47
CA LEU A 13 -1.87 12.57 1.03
C LEU A 13 -2.04 12.98 -0.44
N ALA A 14 -2.49 12.07 -1.32
CA ALA A 14 -2.78 12.40 -2.70
C ALA A 14 -3.96 13.38 -2.81
N ALA A 15 -5.01 13.21 -2.01
CA ALA A 15 -6.19 14.08 -1.99
C ALA A 15 -5.84 15.55 -1.68
N ILE A 16 -4.74 15.78 -0.96
CA ILE A 16 -4.24 17.13 -0.64
C ILE A 16 -2.99 17.51 -1.45
N ASN A 17 -2.60 16.74 -2.49
CA ASN A 17 -1.41 16.94 -3.33
C ASN A 17 -0.05 16.87 -2.58
N HIS A 18 0.01 16.14 -1.47
CA HIS A 18 1.20 15.98 -0.63
C HIS A 18 1.78 14.57 -0.64
N LEU A 19 1.41 13.70 -1.58
CA LEU A 19 1.94 12.33 -1.66
C LEU A 19 3.48 12.26 -1.75
N HIS A 20 4.11 13.28 -2.33
CA HIS A 20 5.57 13.41 -2.39
C HIS A 20 6.27 13.41 -1.01
N LEU A 21 5.56 13.67 0.08
CA LEU A 21 6.11 13.58 1.43
C LEU A 21 6.53 12.14 1.79
N LEU A 22 5.81 11.13 1.30
CA LEU A 22 6.22 9.74 1.50
C LEU A 22 7.56 9.45 0.83
N HIS A 23 7.79 10.00 -0.36
CA HIS A 23 9.06 9.88 -1.05
C HIS A 23 10.20 10.55 -0.26
N GLN A 24 9.96 11.74 0.30
CA GLN A 24 10.97 12.45 1.11
C GLN A 24 11.34 11.70 2.39
N LEU A 25 10.37 11.01 3.02
CA LEU A 25 10.59 10.27 4.27
C LEU A 25 11.25 8.91 4.04
N TYR A 26 10.83 8.19 3.01
CA TYR A 26 11.16 6.77 2.87
C TYR A 26 11.98 6.43 1.62
N GLY A 27 12.03 7.30 0.61
CA GLY A 27 12.71 7.06 -0.66
C GLY A 27 11.98 6.07 -1.56
N THR A 28 11.48 4.96 -1.02
CA THR A 28 10.64 4.00 -1.74
C THR A 28 9.53 3.53 -0.81
N VAL A 29 8.32 3.48 -1.35
CA VAL A 29 7.13 2.96 -0.67
C VAL A 29 6.72 1.68 -1.39
N LEU A 30 6.55 0.61 -0.62
CA LEU A 30 5.97 -0.62 -1.14
C LEU A 30 4.49 -0.64 -0.82
N ILE A 31 3.68 -1.10 -1.76
CA ILE A 31 2.25 -1.34 -1.53
C ILE A 31 1.93 -2.79 -1.86
N PRO A 32 1.06 -3.45 -1.09
CA PRO A 32 0.56 -4.76 -1.47
C PRO A 32 -0.34 -4.68 -2.71
N GLU A 33 -0.55 -5.83 -3.35
CA GLU A 33 -1.39 -5.93 -4.56
C GLU A 33 -2.82 -5.47 -4.27
N ALA A 34 -3.39 -5.88 -3.14
CA ALA A 34 -4.74 -5.49 -2.73
C ALA A 34 -4.92 -3.96 -2.65
N VAL A 35 -3.96 -3.25 -2.05
CA VAL A 35 -3.96 -1.78 -1.96
C VAL A 35 -3.85 -1.13 -3.33
N TYR A 36 -3.00 -1.65 -4.22
CA TYR A 36 -2.91 -1.16 -5.59
C TYR A 36 -4.26 -1.32 -6.32
N GLN A 37 -4.90 -2.49 -6.20
CA GLN A 37 -6.19 -2.74 -6.85
C GLN A 37 -7.30 -1.84 -6.29
N GLU A 38 -7.33 -1.62 -4.97
CA GLU A 38 -8.29 -0.71 -4.35
C GLU A 38 -8.12 0.73 -4.85
N LEU A 39 -6.89 1.25 -4.84
CA LEU A 39 -6.60 2.61 -5.30
C LEU A 39 -6.87 2.81 -6.80
N THR A 40 -6.87 1.75 -7.59
CA THR A 40 -7.03 1.82 -9.05
C THR A 40 -8.37 1.29 -9.55
N ASP A 41 -9.31 0.95 -8.67
CA ASP A 41 -10.64 0.46 -9.05
C ASP A 41 -11.43 1.55 -9.81
N PRO A 42 -11.78 1.33 -11.09
CA PRO A 42 -12.53 2.30 -11.89
C PRO A 42 -13.96 2.53 -11.38
N ASN A 43 -14.51 1.63 -10.56
CA ASN A 43 -15.85 1.78 -9.98
C ASN A 43 -15.85 2.65 -8.73
N PHE A 44 -14.69 2.80 -8.07
CA PHE A 44 -14.51 3.57 -6.84
C PHE A 44 -13.31 4.52 -6.97
N PRO A 45 -13.43 5.60 -7.77
CA PRO A 45 -12.33 6.52 -7.99
C PRO A 45 -11.95 7.25 -6.70
N VAL A 46 -10.70 7.08 -6.29
CA VAL A 46 -10.07 7.75 -5.13
C VAL A 46 -8.81 8.50 -5.56
N ALA A 47 -8.27 9.34 -4.66
CA ALA A 47 -7.01 10.02 -4.94
C ALA A 47 -5.83 9.03 -4.85
N GLY A 48 -4.74 9.31 -5.57
CA GLY A 48 -3.55 8.47 -5.57
C GLY A 48 -3.52 7.43 -6.68
N ALA A 49 -4.64 7.17 -7.37
CA ALA A 49 -4.74 6.19 -8.44
C ALA A 49 -3.72 6.42 -9.56
N THR A 50 -3.53 7.66 -9.99
CA THR A 50 -2.58 7.99 -11.06
C THR A 50 -1.15 7.87 -10.57
N GLU A 51 -0.89 8.34 -9.36
CA GLU A 51 0.43 8.38 -8.76
C GLU A 51 0.97 6.97 -8.50
N VAL A 52 0.17 6.04 -7.95
CA VAL A 52 0.62 4.65 -7.75
C VAL A 52 0.90 3.91 -9.06
N GLN A 53 0.35 4.38 -10.18
CA GLN A 53 0.60 3.82 -11.52
C GLN A 53 1.80 4.47 -12.23
N THR A 54 2.21 5.68 -11.83
CA THR A 54 3.15 6.50 -12.60
C THR A 54 4.43 6.86 -11.84
N PHE A 55 4.43 6.78 -10.51
CA PHE A 55 5.60 7.11 -9.70
C PHE A 55 6.48 5.88 -9.48
N ASP A 56 7.69 5.88 -10.04
CA ASP A 56 8.65 4.76 -9.94
C ASP A 56 9.09 4.41 -8.51
N TRP A 57 8.92 5.34 -7.56
CA TRP A 57 9.25 5.15 -6.15
C TRP A 57 8.13 4.49 -5.33
N ILE A 58 6.94 4.30 -5.93
CA ILE A 58 5.87 3.47 -5.39
C ILE A 58 5.91 2.14 -6.13
N GLN A 59 6.11 1.03 -5.40
CA GLN A 59 6.25 -0.29 -6.02
C GLN A 59 5.26 -1.28 -5.44
N THR A 60 4.46 -1.88 -6.31
CA THR A 60 3.55 -2.95 -5.92
C THR A 60 4.32 -4.25 -5.69
N ARG A 61 4.00 -4.96 -4.61
CA ARG A 61 4.52 -6.30 -4.33
C ARG A 61 3.43 -7.24 -3.84
N ALA A 62 3.39 -8.42 -4.43
CA ALA A 62 2.54 -9.49 -3.94
C ALA A 62 3.13 -10.14 -2.68
N VAL A 63 2.26 -10.48 -1.75
CA VAL A 63 2.58 -11.32 -0.58
C VAL A 63 2.69 -12.79 -0.98
N SER A 64 3.58 -13.51 -0.28
CA SER A 64 3.83 -14.94 -0.48
C SER A 64 3.03 -15.81 0.49
N ASP A 65 2.90 -15.40 1.75
CA ASP A 65 2.20 -16.14 2.81
C ASP A 65 0.70 -15.84 2.79
N ARG A 66 0.01 -16.47 1.82
CA ARG A 66 -1.44 -16.35 1.67
C ARG A 66 -2.21 -16.94 2.86
N THR A 67 -1.64 -17.91 3.56
CA THR A 67 -2.27 -18.48 4.76
C THR A 67 -2.32 -17.47 5.90
N LEU A 68 -1.26 -16.69 6.10
CA LEU A 68 -1.27 -15.62 7.09
C LEU A 68 -2.22 -14.48 6.70
N VAL A 69 -2.34 -14.14 5.41
CA VAL A 69 -3.33 -13.18 4.92
C VAL A 69 -4.74 -13.64 5.29
N GLU A 70 -5.10 -14.89 4.93
CA GLU A 70 -6.42 -15.46 5.25
C GLU A 70 -6.71 -15.48 6.76
N ALA A 71 -5.70 -15.73 7.59
CA ALA A 71 -5.85 -15.71 9.04
C ALA A 71 -6.19 -14.29 9.55
N LEU A 72 -5.51 -13.26 9.03
CA LEU A 72 -5.69 -11.86 9.41
C LEU A 72 -6.98 -11.24 8.83
N SER A 73 -7.42 -11.69 7.64
CA SER A 73 -8.65 -11.20 6.99
C SER A 73 -9.95 -11.55 7.75
N ASN A 74 -9.87 -12.27 8.88
CA ASN A 74 -11.01 -12.43 9.79
C ASN A 74 -11.32 -11.16 10.58
N GLU A 75 -10.33 -10.29 10.80
CA GLU A 75 -10.44 -9.08 11.61
C GLU A 75 -10.10 -7.79 10.84
N LEU A 76 -9.33 -7.92 9.75
CA LEU A 76 -8.84 -6.81 8.94
C LEU A 76 -9.38 -6.89 7.51
N ASP A 77 -9.41 -5.77 6.81
CA ASP A 77 -9.63 -5.82 5.37
C ASP A 77 -8.41 -6.44 4.64
N ILE A 78 -8.61 -6.76 3.36
CA ILE A 78 -7.58 -7.45 2.57
C ILE A 78 -6.34 -6.58 2.31
N GLY A 79 -6.51 -5.26 2.19
CA GLY A 79 -5.40 -4.32 2.00
C GLY A 79 -4.53 -4.24 3.26
N GLU A 80 -5.16 -4.06 4.42
CA GLU A 80 -4.51 -4.06 5.73
C GLU A 80 -3.80 -5.39 6.01
N ALA A 81 -4.48 -6.51 5.77
CA ALA A 81 -3.90 -7.84 5.96
C ALA A 81 -2.67 -8.07 5.08
N GLU A 82 -2.75 -7.75 3.77
CA GLU A 82 -1.58 -7.88 2.89
C GLU A 82 -0.45 -6.91 3.28
N ALA A 83 -0.76 -5.70 3.74
CA ALA A 83 0.25 -4.72 4.17
C ALA A 83 1.07 -5.24 5.35
N ILE A 84 0.40 -5.81 6.36
CA ILE A 84 1.04 -6.42 7.53
C ILE A 84 1.88 -7.63 7.12
N VAL A 85 1.33 -8.54 6.30
CA VAL A 85 2.06 -9.73 5.85
C VAL A 85 3.29 -9.35 5.04
N LEU A 86 3.16 -8.43 4.10
CA LEU A 86 4.28 -7.96 3.28
C LEU A 86 5.37 -7.34 4.16
N ALA A 87 4.99 -6.53 5.15
CA ALA A 87 5.94 -5.93 6.08
C ALA A 87 6.70 -6.99 6.90
N VAL A 88 6.00 -8.04 7.36
CA VAL A 88 6.62 -9.18 8.05
C VAL A 88 7.60 -9.92 7.13
N GLU A 89 7.20 -10.21 5.89
CA GLU A 89 8.02 -10.95 4.91
C GLU A 89 9.36 -10.26 4.62
N ILE A 90 9.33 -8.94 4.46
CA ILE A 90 10.50 -8.16 4.07
C ILE A 90 11.20 -7.46 5.24
N LYS A 91 10.69 -7.64 6.47
CA LYS A 91 11.16 -6.96 7.70
C LYS A 91 11.09 -5.43 7.57
N ALA A 92 9.98 -4.93 7.06
CA ALA A 92 9.65 -3.51 6.97
C ALA A 92 8.70 -3.08 8.10
N GLU A 93 8.51 -1.77 8.22
CA GLU A 93 7.45 -1.18 9.04
C GLU A 93 6.18 -0.98 8.20
N VAL A 94 5.02 -1.01 8.86
CA VAL A 94 3.71 -0.72 8.23
C VAL A 94 3.37 0.75 8.49
N GLY A 95 2.90 1.45 7.46
CA GLY A 95 2.56 2.88 7.51
C GLY A 95 1.16 3.19 7.01
#